data_AF-A0A8S3E6P4-F1
#
_entry.id   AF-A0A8S3E6P4-F1
#
_cell.length_a   1.000
_cell.length_b   1.000
_cell.length_c   1.000
_cell.angle_alpha   90.00
_cell.angle_beta   90.00
_cell.angle_gamma   90.00
#
_symmetry.space_group_name_H-M   'P 1'
#
loop_
_entity.id
_entity.type
_entity.pdbx_description
1 polymer ?
#
loop_
_entity_poly.entity_id
_entity_poly.type
_entity_poly.pdbx_seq_one_letter_code
_entity_poly.pdbx_strand_id
1 'polypeptide(L)' 'PTENAKYDLIAVSNHMGSLKDGHYTTYAKNSHDRKWYTFDDASITEIKEDNVISKAAYVLIYQRQS' A
#
# COMPACT_ATOMS: atom_id res chain seq x y z
N PRO A 1 -18.88 12.68 21.58
CA PRO A 1 -19.03 12.67 20.11
C PRO A 1 -17.77 12.09 19.47
N THR A 2 -17.83 10.85 18.99
CA THR A 2 -16.76 10.28 18.17
C THR A 2 -16.76 11.03 16.84
N GLU A 3 -15.83 11.95 16.67
CA GLU A 3 -15.60 12.61 15.40
C GLU A 3 -15.25 11.54 14.35
N ASN A 4 -15.96 11.51 13.23
CA ASN A 4 -15.69 10.58 12.14
C ASN A 4 -14.39 11.00 11.44
N ALA A 5 -13.25 10.56 11.97
CA ALA A 5 -11.96 10.78 11.36
C ALA A 5 -11.87 10.07 10.01
N LYS A 6 -11.56 10.82 8.96
CA LYS A 6 -11.31 10.29 7.62
C LYS A 6 -9.83 9.98 7.45
N TYR A 7 -9.54 8.96 6.65
CA TYR A 7 -8.18 8.47 6.42
C TYR A 7 -7.97 8.15 4.95
N ASP A 8 -6.80 8.51 4.44
CA ASP A 8 -6.33 8.13 3.11
C ASP A 8 -5.33 6.97 3.22
N LEU A 9 -5.51 5.93 2.40
CA LEU A 9 -4.52 4.87 2.27
C LEU A 9 -3.29 5.45 1.55
N ILE A 10 -2.11 5.30 2.15
CA ILE A 10 -0.86 5.82 1.59
C ILE A 10 0.15 4.72 1.25
N ALA A 11 0.03 3.55 1.88
CA ALA A 11 0.85 2.39 1.54
C ALA A 11 0.19 1.07 1.95
N VAL A 12 0.57 0.00 1.26
CA VAL A 12 0.17 -1.38 1.51
C VAL A 12 1.42 -2.24 1.48
N SER A 13 1.72 -2.95 2.57
CA SER A 13 2.67 -4.06 2.52
C SER A 13 1.92 -5.31 2.06
N ASN A 14 2.41 -5.89 0.97
CA ASN A 14 1.87 -7.10 0.39
C ASN A 14 2.71 -8.30 0.81
N HIS A 15 2.08 -9.44 1.02
CA HIS A 15 2.74 -10.71 1.24
C HIS A 15 2.21 -11.75 0.25
N MET A 16 3.12 -12.38 -0.49
CA MET A 16 2.81 -13.47 -1.41
C MET A 16 3.61 -14.70 -1.00
N GLY A 17 2.92 -15.74 -0.55
CA GLY A 17 3.57 -16.96 -0.11
C GLY A 17 2.79 -17.68 0.98
N SER A 18 3.49 -18.56 1.67
CA SER A 18 2.99 -19.32 2.80
C SER A 18 3.27 -18.62 4.12
N LEU A 19 2.72 -19.15 5.21
CA LEU A 19 2.98 -18.61 6.55
C LEU A 19 4.45 -18.75 7.01
N LYS A 20 5.22 -19.66 6.39
CA LYS A 20 6.63 -19.94 6.76
C LYS A 20 7.65 -19.27 5.84
N ASP A 21 7.24 -18.92 4.64
CA ASP A 21 8.11 -18.40 3.59
C ASP A 21 7.26 -17.68 2.55
N GLY A 22 7.79 -16.60 1.99
CA GLY A 22 7.09 -15.76 1.05
C GLY A 22 7.88 -14.51 0.70
N HIS A 23 7.31 -13.71 -0.18
CA HIS A 23 7.90 -12.46 -0.65
C HIS A 23 7.06 -11.27 -0.23
N TYR A 24 7.75 -10.21 0.19
CA TYR A 24 7.11 -8.96 0.57
C TYR A 24 7.41 -7.89 -0.46
N THR A 25 6.36 -7.24 -0.95
CA THR A 25 6.47 -6.03 -1.76
C THR A 25 5.64 -4.92 -1.14
N THR A 26 5.86 -3.68 -1.57
CA THR A 26 5.10 -2.54 -1.06
C THR A 26 4.44 -1.79 -2.19
N TYR A 27 3.15 -1.47 -2.06
CA TYR A 27 2.52 -0.41 -2.83
C TYR A 27 2.56 0.87 -2.02
N ALA A 28 3.04 1.98 -2.58
CA ALA A 28 2.99 3.27 -1.89
C ALA A 28 2.61 4.40 -2.84
N LYS A 29 1.85 5.37 -2.32
CA LYS A 29 1.46 6.57 -3.02
C LYS A 29 2.53 7.63 -2.83
N ASN A 30 3.16 8.05 -3.92
CA ASN A 30 4.13 9.12 -3.88
C ASN A 30 3.39 10.44 -3.56
N SER A 31 3.90 11.17 -2.56
CA SER A 31 3.27 12.41 -2.09
C SER A 31 3.38 13.56 -3.09
N HIS A 32 4.37 13.53 -3.98
CA HIS A 32 4.67 14.59 -4.95
C HIS A 32 3.75 14.55 -6.18
N ASP A 33 3.62 13.38 -6.82
CA ASP A 33 2.84 13.21 -8.05
C ASP A 33 1.50 12.50 -7.85
N ARG A 34 1.23 12.04 -6.62
CA ARG A 34 0.01 11.30 -6.22
C ARG A 34 -0.19 9.99 -6.97
N LYS A 35 0.84 9.44 -7.61
CA LYS A 35 0.82 8.14 -8.28
C LYS A 35 1.18 7.00 -7.35
N TRP A 36 0.73 5.81 -7.68
CA TRP A 36 1.06 4.59 -6.96
C TRP A 36 2.26 3.90 -7.61
N TYR A 37 3.12 3.35 -6.77
CA TYR A 37 4.28 2.59 -7.18
C TYR A 37 4.32 1.27 -6.44
N THR A 38 4.77 0.22 -7.11
CA THR A 38 5.24 -1.01 -6.47
C THR A 38 6.74 -0.92 -6.23
N PHE A 39 7.15 -1.34 -5.04
CA PHE A 39 8.52 -1.49 -4.60
C PHE A 39 8.73 -2.98 -4.34
N ASP A 40 9.46 -3.61 -5.25
CA ASP A 40 9.82 -5.03 -5.23
C ASP A 40 11.35 -5.12 -5.14
N ASP A 41 11.86 -5.16 -3.91
CA ASP A 41 13.28 -5.00 -3.57
C ASP A 41 13.92 -3.77 -4.25
N ALA A 42 14.80 -3.99 -5.22
CA ALA A 42 15.48 -2.94 -5.97
C ALA A 42 14.66 -2.39 -7.15
N SER A 43 13.51 -3.01 -7.46
CA SER A 43 12.69 -2.68 -8.63
C SER A 43 11.52 -1.78 -8.24
N ILE A 44 11.38 -0.67 -8.96
CA ILE A 44 10.30 0.31 -8.74
C ILE A 44 9.50 0.44 -10.03
N THR A 45 8.17 0.35 -9.96
CA THR A 45 7.31 0.47 -11.14
C THR A 45 6.02 1.19 -10.80
N GLU A 46 5.58 2.11 -11.66
CA GLU A 46 4.28 2.79 -11.52
C GLU A 46 3.13 1.79 -11.72
N ILE A 47 2.12 1.86 -10.86
CA ILE A 47 0.91 1.02 -10.93
C ILE A 47 -0.35 1.89 -10.90
N LYS A 48 -1.46 1.34 -11.39
CA LYS A 48 -2.78 1.97 -11.26
C LYS A 48 -3.30 1.77 -9.84
N GLU A 49 -4.07 2.74 -9.35
CA GLU A 49 -4.70 2.69 -8.01
C GLU A 49 -5.58 1.43 -7.85
N ASP A 50 -6.28 1.01 -8.91
CA ASP A 50 -7.11 -0.21 -8.90
C ASP A 50 -6.32 -1.49 -8.58
N ASN A 51 -5.00 -1.49 -8.79
CA ASN A 51 -4.14 -2.64 -8.49
C ASN A 51 -3.71 -2.70 -7.01
N VAL A 52 -3.91 -1.62 -6.26
CA VAL A 52 -3.48 -1.52 -4.85
C VAL A 52 -4.30 -2.46 -3.96
N ILE A 53 -5.57 -2.67 -4.30
CA ILE A 53 -6.47 -3.56 -3.58
C ILE A 53 -6.28 -4.98 -4.10
N SER A 54 -5.66 -5.84 -3.30
CA SER A 54 -5.40 -7.22 -3.67
C SER A 54 -5.52 -8.18 -2.48
N LYS A 55 -5.60 -9.48 -2.77
CA LYS A 55 -5.55 -10.53 -1.74
C LYS A 55 -4.18 -10.64 -1.06
N ALA A 56 -3.14 -10.03 -1.64
CA ALA A 56 -1.81 -10.01 -1.05
C ALA A 56 -1.66 -8.91 0.02
N ALA A 57 -2.59 -7.94 0.10
CA ALA A 57 -2.55 -6.87 1.08
C ALA A 57 -2.54 -7.43 2.51
N TYR A 58 -1.47 -7.16 3.25
CA TYR A 58 -1.24 -7.71 4.58
C TYR A 58 -1.23 -6.64 5.66
N VAL A 59 -0.51 -5.53 5.43
CA VAL A 59 -0.52 -4.35 6.33
C VAL A 59 -0.95 -3.11 5.55
N LEU A 60 -1.92 -2.38 6.09
CA LEU A 60 -2.45 -1.15 5.50
C LEU A 60 -1.99 0.06 6.32
N ILE A 61 -1.43 1.07 5.65
CA ILE A 61 -0.91 2.29 6.29
C ILE A 61 -1.76 3.46 5.83
N TYR A 62 -2.41 4.10 6.81
CA TYR A 62 -3.35 5.19 6.60
C TYR A 62 -2.84 6.49 7.21
N GLN A 63 -3.04 7.60 6.49
CA GLN A 63 -2.84 8.96 6.98
C GLN A 63 -4.19 9.58 7.34
N ARG A 64 -4.31 10.14 8.54
CA ARG A 64 -5.52 10.88 8.94
C ARG A 64 -5.63 12.15 8.09
N GLN A 65 -6.81 12.42 7.55
CA GLN A 65 -7.14 13.70 6.94
C GLN A 65 -7.26 14.75 8.06
N SER A 66 -6.62 15.90 7.88
CA SER A 66 -6.76 17.05 8.79
C SER A 66 -8.08 17.78 8.58
#